data_AF-A0A4Q5PN78-F1
#
_entry.id   AF-A0A4Q5PN78-F1
#
_cell.length_a   1.000
_cell.length_b   1.000
_cell.length_c   1.000
_cell.angle_alpha   90.00
_cell.angle_beta   90.00
_cell.angle_gamma   90.00
#
_symmetry.space_group_name_H-M   'P 1'
#
loop_
_entity.id
_entity.type
_entity.pdbx_description
1 polymer ?
#
loop_
_entity_poly.entity_id
_entity_poly.type
_entity_poly.pdbx_seq_one_letter_code
_entity_poly.pdbx_strand_id
1 'polypeptide(L)'
;MGLPTVPFLVYGMREDYAKANPQNARAFTAAYRDAVAVLMTNDEVWAEQGARLKLSPEALVFFKEQVRRDLLKSFTPDMNKGLASTLDALNAVAPEVVGLKAMPGNLLSMDYQ
;
A
#
# COMPACT_ATOMS: atom_id res chain seq x y z
N MET A 1 13.82 12.58 12.07
CA MET A 1 12.51 11.98 12.35
C MET A 1 11.98 11.46 11.03
N GLY A 2 12.14 10.17 10.75
CA GLY A 2 11.61 9.56 9.53
C GLY A 2 10.12 9.32 9.72
N LEU A 3 9.32 9.53 8.67
CA LEU A 3 7.94 9.05 8.63
C LEU A 3 7.95 7.57 9.01
N PRO A 4 7.05 7.10 9.91
CA PRO A 4 7.01 5.69 10.24
C PRO A 4 6.73 4.90 8.96
N THR A 5 7.31 3.69 8.86
CA THR A 5 7.08 2.75 7.75
C THR A 5 5.64 2.24 7.79
N VAL A 6 4.71 3.13 7.48
CA VAL A 6 3.28 2.90 7.56
C VAL A 6 2.75 3.03 6.14
N PRO A 7 2.13 1.97 5.60
CA PRO A 7 1.52 2.07 4.28
C PRO A 7 0.38 3.08 4.33
N PHE A 8 0.56 4.21 3.64
CA PHE A 8 -0.47 5.25 3.51
C PHE A 8 -1.55 4.90 2.48
N LEU A 9 -1.23 3.99 1.56
CA LEU A 9 -2.14 3.49 0.53
C LEU A 9 -2.11 1.96 0.56
N VAL A 10 -3.28 1.36 0.72
CA VAL A 10 -3.46 -0.09 0.74
C VAL A 10 -4.60 -0.49 -0.18
N TYR A 11 -4.44 -1.63 -0.84
CA TYR A 11 -5.54 -2.31 -1.50
C TYR A 11 -6.18 -3.26 -0.49
N GLY A 12 -7.45 -3.00 -0.15
CA GLY A 12 -8.23 -3.80 0.77
C GLY A 12 -9.31 -4.60 0.05
N MET A 13 -9.67 -5.74 0.63
CA MET A 13 -10.80 -6.56 0.21
C MET A 13 -11.71 -6.77 1.42
N ARG A 14 -13.02 -6.85 1.21
CA ARG A 14 -13.93 -7.17 2.32
C ARG A 14 -13.61 -8.55 2.86
N GLU A 15 -13.58 -8.67 4.19
CA GLU A 15 -13.22 -9.90 4.88
C GLU A 15 -14.12 -11.09 4.50
N ASP A 16 -15.43 -10.85 4.39
CA ASP A 16 -16.41 -11.86 3.99
C ASP A 16 -16.16 -12.40 2.57
N TYR A 17 -15.85 -11.52 1.63
CA TYR A 17 -15.50 -11.92 0.27
C TYR A 17 -14.20 -12.71 0.22
N ALA A 18 -13.15 -12.27 0.93
CA ALA A 18 -11.85 -12.94 0.96
C ALA A 18 -11.96 -14.36 1.55
N LYS A 19 -12.76 -14.54 2.61
CA LYS A 19 -13.06 -15.86 3.19
C LYS A 19 -13.83 -16.76 2.24
N ALA A 20 -14.80 -16.22 1.51
CA ALA A 20 -15.59 -16.98 0.54
C ALA A 20 -14.82 -17.31 -0.75
N ASN A 21 -13.80 -16.51 -1.11
CA ASN A 21 -13.06 -16.62 -2.37
C ASN A 21 -11.53 -16.52 -2.15
N PRO A 22 -10.93 -17.41 -1.36
CA PRO A 22 -9.51 -17.32 -0.99
C PRO A 22 -8.57 -17.36 -2.21
N GLN A 23 -8.95 -18.09 -3.27
CA GLN A 23 -8.18 -18.15 -4.52
C GLN A 23 -8.15 -16.80 -5.25
N ASN A 24 -9.23 -16.01 -5.20
CA ASN A 24 -9.27 -14.69 -5.84
C ASN A 24 -8.41 -13.70 -5.07
N ALA A 25 -8.44 -13.76 -3.73
CA ALA A 25 -7.56 -12.93 -2.90
C ALA A 25 -6.08 -13.23 -3.19
N ARG A 26 -5.70 -14.52 -3.28
CA ARG A 26 -4.33 -14.93 -3.64
C ARG A 26 -3.95 -14.50 -5.06
N ALA A 27 -4.85 -14.69 -6.03
CA ALA A 27 -4.61 -14.28 -7.42
C ALA A 27 -4.41 -12.76 -7.55
N PHE A 28 -5.19 -11.97 -6.81
CA PHE A 28 -4.99 -10.52 -6.74
C PHE A 28 -3.62 -10.16 -6.17
N THR A 29 -3.22 -10.75 -5.04
CA THR A 29 -1.90 -10.51 -4.45
C THR A 29 -0.75 -10.88 -5.39
N ALA A 30 -0.88 -12.00 -6.11
CA ALA A 30 0.11 -12.41 -7.11
C ALA A 30 0.20 -11.40 -8.27
N ALA A 31 -0.94 -11.02 -8.86
CA ALA A 31 -0.98 -10.04 -9.94
C ALA A 31 -0.43 -8.67 -9.51
N TYR A 32 -0.69 -8.26 -8.25
CA TYR A 32 -0.11 -7.06 -7.68
C TYR A 32 1.42 -7.14 -7.65
N ARG A 33 1.99 -8.25 -7.17
CA ARG A 33 3.46 -8.45 -7.12
C ARG A 33 4.09 -8.42 -8.50
N ASP A 34 3.44 -9.04 -9.48
CA ASP A 34 3.91 -9.02 -10.87
C ASP A 34 3.93 -7.59 -11.41
N ALA A 35 2.87 -6.82 -11.18
CA ALA A 35 2.81 -5.41 -11.56
C ALA A 35 3.90 -4.58 -10.85
N VAL A 36 4.13 -4.81 -9.55
CA VAL A 36 5.21 -4.15 -8.83
C VAL A 36 6.57 -4.50 -9.44
N ALA A 37 6.82 -5.77 -9.78
CA ALA A 37 8.08 -6.17 -10.41
C ALA A 37 8.33 -5.41 -11.73
N VAL A 38 7.29 -5.24 -12.56
CA VAL A 38 7.37 -4.44 -13.79
C VAL A 38 7.74 -2.99 -13.49
N LEU A 39 7.08 -2.35 -12.51
CA LEU A 39 7.38 -0.97 -12.13
C LEU A 39 8.83 -0.78 -11.64
N MET A 40 9.42 -1.82 -11.05
CA MET A 40 10.80 -1.76 -10.57
C MET A 40 11.85 -1.78 -11.68
N THR A 41 11.54 -2.31 -12.86
CA THR A 41 12.57 -2.58 -13.88
C THR A 41 12.25 -2.04 -15.26
N ASN A 42 10.99 -1.76 -15.59
CA ASN A 42 10.58 -1.38 -16.94
C ASN A 42 10.39 0.14 -17.08
N ASP A 43 11.38 0.80 -17.67
CA ASP A 43 11.37 2.24 -17.91
C ASP A 43 10.42 2.67 -19.05
N GLU A 44 10.08 1.78 -19.97
CA GLU A 44 9.12 2.08 -21.05
C GLU A 44 7.70 2.27 -20.50
N VAL A 45 7.31 1.42 -19.53
CA VAL A 45 6.03 1.56 -18.82
C VAL A 45 5.97 2.91 -18.10
N TRP A 46 7.08 3.34 -17.49
CA TRP A 46 7.15 4.66 -16.87
C TRP A 46 6.98 5.79 -17.90
N ALA A 47 7.65 5.70 -19.06
CA ALA A 47 7.52 6.69 -20.11
C ALA A 47 6.08 6.77 -20.66
N GLU A 48 5.44 5.63 -20.92
CA GLU A 48 4.06 5.55 -21.40
C GLU A 48 3.08 6.17 -20.39
N GLN A 49 3.16 5.76 -19.12
CA GLN A 49 2.26 6.28 -18.08
C GLN A 49 2.54 7.75 -17.78
N GLY A 50 3.81 8.17 -17.80
CA GLY A 50 4.20 9.58 -17.66
C GLY A 50 3.61 10.46 -18.75
N ALA A 51 3.66 10.00 -20.01
CA ALA A 51 3.05 10.69 -21.14
C ALA A 51 1.51 10.77 -21.00
N ARG A 52 0.86 9.66 -20.61
CA ARG A 52 -0.59 9.61 -20.37
C ARG A 52 -1.03 10.58 -19.27
N LEU A 53 -0.23 10.68 -18.20
CA LEU A 53 -0.47 11.58 -17.08
C LEU A 53 0.04 13.01 -17.32
N LYS A 54 0.66 13.27 -18.49
CA LYS A 54 1.25 14.56 -18.87
C LYS A 54 2.27 15.08 -17.85
N LEU A 55 3.08 14.16 -17.29
CA LEU A 55 4.16 14.51 -16.39
C LEU A 55 5.28 15.22 -17.15
N SER A 56 5.92 16.21 -16.52
CA SER A 56 7.18 16.72 -17.03
C SER A 56 8.27 15.63 -16.92
N PRO A 57 9.37 15.72 -17.69
CA PRO A 57 10.48 14.78 -17.56
C PRO A 57 11.04 14.68 -16.13
N GLU A 58 11.13 15.81 -15.42
CA GLU A 58 11.63 15.87 -14.05
C GLU A 58 10.65 15.18 -13.08
N ALA A 59 9.35 15.44 -13.23
CA ALA A 59 8.33 14.81 -12.41
C ALA A 59 8.30 13.28 -12.64
N LEU A 60 8.46 12.84 -13.89
CA LEU A 60 8.50 11.41 -14.22
C LEU A 60 9.67 10.71 -13.51
N VAL A 61 10.87 11.29 -13.57
CA VAL A 61 12.05 10.74 -12.88
C VAL A 61 11.82 10.71 -11.38
N PHE A 62 11.31 11.81 -10.81
CA PHE A 62 11.02 11.89 -9.37
C PHE A 62 10.04 10.81 -8.91
N PHE A 63 8.89 10.68 -9.58
CA PHE A 63 7.87 9.68 -9.22
C PHE A 63 8.37 8.25 -9.41
N LYS A 64 9.10 7.97 -10.49
CA LYS A 64 9.71 6.65 -10.73
C LYS A 64 10.59 6.23 -9.57
N GLU A 65 11.53 7.09 -9.17
CA GLU A 65 12.47 6.78 -8.08
C GLU A 65 11.77 6.74 -6.71
N GLN A 66 10.77 7.59 -6.49
CA GLN A 66 9.95 7.54 -5.28
C GLN A 66 9.21 6.20 -5.16
N VAL A 67 8.50 5.78 -6.20
CA VAL A 67 7.74 4.52 -6.20
C VAL A 67 8.67 3.33 -6.05
N ARG A 68 9.83 3.33 -6.71
CA ARG A 68 10.82 2.25 -6.58
C ARG A 68 11.34 2.06 -5.14
N ARG A 69 11.44 3.15 -4.39
CA ARG A 69 11.87 3.14 -2.99
C ARG A 69 10.73 2.79 -2.03
N ASP A 70 9.53 3.31 -2.29
CA ASP A 70 8.46 3.36 -1.29
C ASP A 70 7.38 2.27 -1.50
N LEU A 71 7.31 1.63 -2.68
CA LEU A 71 6.27 0.64 -2.98
C LEU A 71 6.56 -0.71 -2.31
N LEU A 72 5.62 -1.18 -1.49
CA LEU A 72 5.75 -2.41 -0.70
C LEU A 72 5.25 -3.63 -1.49
N LYS A 73 5.97 -4.75 -1.40
CA LYS A 73 5.63 -6.02 -2.08
C LYS A 73 4.89 -7.03 -1.18
N SER A 74 4.95 -6.81 0.12
CA SER A 74 4.37 -7.69 1.15
C SER A 74 4.16 -6.90 2.43
N PHE A 75 3.16 -7.32 3.21
CA PHE A 75 3.01 -6.80 4.56
C PHE A 75 3.92 -7.55 5.52
N THR A 76 4.46 -6.83 6.50
CA THR A 76 5.22 -7.42 7.61
C THR A 76 4.44 -7.24 8.91
N PRO A 77 4.69 -8.07 9.94
CA PRO A 77 4.08 -7.89 11.26
C PRO A 77 4.33 -6.49 11.86
N ASP A 78 5.50 -5.90 11.58
CA ASP A 78 5.84 -4.55 12.05
C ASP A 78 4.95 -3.46 11.47
N MET A 79 4.40 -3.66 10.26
CA MET A 79 3.49 -2.69 9.64
C MET A 79 2.15 -2.62 10.39
N ASN A 80 1.65 -3.74 10.92
CA ASN A 80 0.45 -3.74 11.76
C ASN A 80 0.67 -2.93 13.04
N LYS A 81 1.84 -3.09 13.67
CA LYS A 81 2.22 -2.29 14.83
C LYS A 81 2.34 -0.81 14.47
N GLY A 82 2.96 -0.49 13.34
CA GLY A 82 3.10 0.89 12.84
C GLY A 82 1.75 1.57 12.58
N LEU A 83 0.79 0.85 11.98
CA LEU A 83 -0.56 1.34 11.76
C LEU A 83 -1.29 1.60 13.09
N ALA A 84 -1.19 0.68 14.05
CA ALA A 84 -1.77 0.87 15.38
C ALA A 84 -1.20 2.10 16.09
N SER A 85 0.13 2.24 16.12
CA SER A 85 0.78 3.42 16.72
C SER A 85 0.40 4.73 16.00
N THR A 86 0.17 4.68 14.69
CA THR A 86 -0.30 5.84 13.92
C THR A 86 -1.73 6.20 14.29
N LEU A 87 -2.62 5.22 14.40
CA LEU A 87 -4.00 5.44 14.84
C LEU A 87 -4.05 6.03 16.25
N ASP A 88 -3.25 5.49 17.17
CA ASP A 88 -3.17 5.98 18.55
C ASP A 88 -2.71 7.45 18.58
N ALA A 89 -1.68 7.79 17.80
CA ALA A 89 -1.19 9.16 17.69
C ALA A 89 -2.23 10.12 17.09
N LEU A 90 -2.97 9.69 16.07
CA LEU A 90 -4.05 10.49 15.47
C LEU A 90 -5.22 10.67 16.44
N ASN A 91 -5.62 9.62 17.15
CA ASN A 91 -6.69 9.69 18.16
C ASN A 91 -6.32 10.53 19.38
N ALA A 92 -5.03 10.70 19.68
CA ALA A 92 -4.58 11.60 20.75
C ALA A 92 -4.80 13.09 20.40
N VAL A 93 -4.92 13.43 19.11
CA VAL A 93 -5.00 14.81 18.63
C VAL A 93 -6.36 15.16 18.03
N ALA A 94 -6.99 14.23 17.30
CA ALA A 94 -8.23 14.46 16.56
C ALA A 94 -9.13 13.21 16.52
N PRO A 95 -9.55 12.66 17.68
CA PRO A 95 -10.34 11.43 17.74
C PRO A 95 -11.68 11.50 16.98
N GLU A 96 -12.27 12.69 16.90
CA GLU A 96 -13.53 12.95 16.18
C GLU A 96 -13.40 12.91 14.65
N VAL A 97 -12.20 13.13 14.12
CA VAL A 97 -11.93 13.12 12.66
C VAL A 97 -11.66 11.71 12.17
N VAL A 98 -10.95 10.90 12.96
CA VAL A 98 -10.50 9.57 12.55
C VAL A 98 -11.64 8.55 12.54
N GLY A 99 -12.60 8.68 13.46
CA GLY A 99 -13.80 7.84 13.51
C GLY A 99 -13.55 6.37 13.87
N LEU A 100 -12.31 6.00 14.22
CA LEU A 100 -11.89 4.65 14.61
C LEU A 100 -11.21 4.71 15.99
N LYS A 101 -11.79 4.08 17.00
CA LYS A 101 -11.24 4.09 18.38
C LYS A 101 -10.01 3.20 18.56
N ALA A 102 -9.89 2.14 17.76
CA ALA A 102 -8.77 1.20 17.78
C ALA A 102 -8.68 0.49 16.42
N MET A 103 -7.51 -0.08 16.12
CA MET A 103 -7.31 -0.84 14.89
C MET A 103 -8.11 -2.15 14.95
N PRO A 104 -8.85 -2.51 13.89
CA PRO A 104 -9.42 -3.85 13.78
C PRO A 104 -8.30 -4.90 13.79
N GLY A 105 -8.48 -5.98 14.57
CA GLY A 105 -7.45 -7.02 14.73
C GLY A 105 -7.00 -7.71 13.43
N ASN A 106 -7.78 -7.61 12.36
CA ASN A 106 -7.53 -8.23 11.06
C ASN A 106 -7.42 -7.22 9.91
N LEU A 107 -7.07 -5.94 10.17
CA LEU A 107 -6.99 -4.96 9.08
C LEU A 107 -5.97 -5.37 8.00
N LEU A 108 -4.80 -5.87 8.39
CA LEU A 108 -3.88 -6.56 7.49
C LEU A 108 -3.83 -8.05 7.82
N SER A 109 -4.38 -8.88 6.94
CA SER A 109 -4.22 -10.33 6.99
C SER A 109 -3.03 -10.76 6.13
N MET A 110 -2.21 -11.67 6.67
CA MET A 110 -1.10 -12.30 5.96
C MET A 110 -1.50 -13.65 5.33
N ASP A 111 -2.77 -14.04 5.39
CA ASP A 111 -3.22 -15.38 5.01
C ASP A 111 -3.25 -15.60 3.49
N TYR A 112 -3.25 -14.51 2.72
CA TYR A 112 -3.45 -14.48 1.26
C TYR A 112 -2.25 -13.94 0.47
N GLN A 113 -1.10 -13.76 1.14
CA GLN A 113 0.16 -13.33 0.53
C GLN A 113 1.12 -14.49 0.26
#